data_AF-A0A7X6P953-F1
#
_entry.id   AF-A0A7X6P953-F1
#
_cell.length_a   1.000
_cell.length_b   1.000
_cell.length_c   1.000
_cell.angle_alpha   90.00
_cell.angle_beta   90.00
_cell.angle_gamma   90.00
#
_symmetry.space_group_name_H-M   'P 1'
#
loop_
_entity.id
_entity.type
_entity.pdbx_description
1 polymer ?
#
loop_
_entity_poly.entity_id
_entity_poly.type
_entity_poly.pdbx_seq_one_letter_code
_entity_poly.pdbx_strand_id
1 'polypeptide(L)'
;MVKKFIYLGLVAAVLCGCSYSVYSNAYPHLKKVAIRPFENKSTEFELGDIVYNGLVKEFQEDGRLKLVTQQPDCVVEGTILKLEEDVYSYDSWNNVQDYMLRLTCSVVFTDLINNQIIYENKSLVITEPYA
;
A
#
# COMPACT_ATOMS: atom_id res chain seq x y z
N MET A 1 8.12 55.39 22.17
CA MET A 1 9.09 54.59 21.39
C MET A 1 9.03 53.09 21.71
N VAL A 2 8.82 52.69 22.98
CA VAL A 2 8.78 51.28 23.44
C VAL A 2 7.71 50.41 22.73
N LYS A 3 6.51 50.94 22.47
CA LYS A 3 5.45 50.19 21.76
C LYS A 3 5.87 49.71 20.37
N LYS A 4 6.67 50.51 19.63
CA LYS A 4 7.19 50.13 18.29
C LYS A 4 8.14 48.94 18.37
N PHE A 5 8.96 48.85 19.42
CA PHE A 5 9.86 47.72 19.64
C PHE A 5 9.12 46.43 20.02
N ILE A 6 8.02 46.54 20.76
CA ILE A 6 7.16 45.38 21.09
C ILE A 6 6.50 44.81 19.83
N TYR A 7 5.94 45.67 18.97
CA TYR A 7 5.37 45.21 17.69
C TYR A 7 6.44 44.59 16.77
N LEU A 8 7.66 45.13 16.76
CA LEU A 8 8.77 44.58 15.98
C LEU A 8 9.19 43.18 16.48
N GLY A 9 9.26 42.99 17.79
CA GLY A 9 9.57 41.70 18.40
C GLY A 9 8.51 40.63 18.15
N LEU A 10 7.22 41.02 18.14
CA LEU A 10 6.11 40.11 17.87
C LEU A 10 6.09 39.63 16.41
N VAL A 11 6.45 40.48 15.46
CA VAL A 11 6.59 40.10 14.04
C VAL A 11 7.77 39.15 13.83
N ALA A 12 8.90 39.39 14.49
CA ALA A 12 10.07 38.51 14.41
C ALA A 12 9.77 37.11 14.98
N ALA A 13 8.97 37.02 16.06
CA ALA A 13 8.57 35.74 16.63
C ALA A 13 7.69 34.89 15.69
N VAL A 14 6.83 35.52 14.88
CA VAL A 14 6.00 34.82 13.89
C VAL A 14 6.83 34.31 12.70
N LEU A 15 7.86 35.04 12.30
CA LEU A 15 8.73 34.66 11.18
C LEU A 15 9.78 33.60 11.55
N CYS A 16 10.08 33.43 12.85
CA CYS A 16 11.00 32.40 13.36
C CYS A 16 10.30 31.10 13.79
N GLY A 17 9.01 30.92 13.49
CA GLY A 17 8.33 29.64 13.69
C GLY A 17 8.93 28.56 12.79
N CYS A 18 9.29 27.41 13.36
CA CYS A 18 9.78 26.27 12.58
C CYS A 18 8.67 25.76 11.65
N SER A 19 8.88 25.84 10.34
CA SER A 19 8.05 25.13 9.37
C SER A 19 8.51 23.67 9.31
N TYR A 20 7.57 22.74 9.44
CA TYR A 20 7.83 21.31 9.26
C TYR A 20 7.27 20.90 7.90
N SER A 21 8.15 20.49 6.98
CA SER A 21 7.73 19.86 5.72
C SER A 21 7.55 18.37 5.99
N VAL A 22 6.31 17.89 5.98
CA VAL A 22 6.01 16.44 6.08
C VAL A 22 6.07 15.75 4.71
N TYR A 23 6.50 16.45 3.66
CA TYR A 23 6.52 15.91 2.30
C TYR A 23 7.90 15.37 1.93
N SER A 24 8.19 14.16 2.39
CA SER A 24 9.32 13.35 1.90
C SER A 24 8.77 12.29 0.96
N ASN A 25 8.69 12.62 -0.34
CA ASN A 25 8.47 11.58 -1.35
C ASN A 25 9.82 10.92 -1.66
N ALA A 26 10.00 9.67 -1.22
CA ALA A 26 11.23 8.91 -1.44
C ALA A 26 11.51 8.66 -2.94
N TYR A 27 10.48 8.68 -3.79
CA TYR A 27 10.57 8.39 -5.22
C TYR A 27 9.85 9.48 -6.05
N PRO A 28 10.41 10.71 -6.11
CA PRO A 28 9.75 11.86 -6.74
C PRO A 28 9.61 11.76 -8.27
N HIS A 29 10.40 10.90 -8.90
CA HIS A 29 10.35 10.61 -10.34
C HIS A 29 9.22 9.65 -10.71
N LEU A 30 8.66 8.91 -9.75
CA LEU A 30 7.54 8.00 -9.99
C LEU A 30 6.22 8.76 -9.95
N LYS A 31 5.52 8.78 -11.08
CA LYS A 31 4.20 9.43 -11.20
C LYS A 31 3.16 8.51 -11.79
N LYS A 32 3.57 7.50 -12.55
CA LYS A 32 2.72 6.55 -13.25
C LYS A 32 3.01 5.13 -12.80
N VAL A 33 1.96 4.39 -12.43
CA VAL A 33 2.05 2.98 -12.03
C VAL A 33 1.24 2.11 -12.98
N ALA A 34 1.78 0.95 -13.32
CA ALA A 34 1.01 -0.14 -13.91
C ALA A 34 0.87 -1.26 -12.90
N ILE A 35 -0.35 -1.78 -12.74
CA ILE A 35 -0.59 -3.01 -11.99
C ILE A 35 -0.76 -4.11 -13.03
N ARG A 36 0.01 -5.19 -12.89
CA ARG A 36 -0.15 -6.38 -13.73
C ARG A 36 -1.13 -7.35 -13.06
N PRO A 37 -1.97 -8.05 -13.83
CA PRO A 37 -2.75 -9.15 -13.29
C PRO A 37 -1.83 -10.16 -12.59
N PHE A 38 -2.18 -10.54 -11.36
CA PHE A 38 -1.41 -11.52 -10.62
C PHE A 38 -1.63 -12.90 -11.25
N GLU A 39 -0.55 -13.67 -11.41
CA GLU A 39 -0.69 -15.08 -11.78
C GLU A 39 -1.37 -15.82 -10.62
N ASN A 40 -2.42 -16.59 -10.90
CA ASN A 40 -3.15 -17.31 -9.86
C ASN A 40 -2.79 -18.80 -9.86
N LYS A 41 -2.16 -19.27 -8.78
CA LYS A 41 -1.82 -20.69 -8.54
C LYS A 41 -2.69 -21.33 -7.45
N SER A 42 -3.66 -20.60 -6.89
CA SER A 42 -4.61 -21.17 -5.95
C SER A 42 -5.70 -21.97 -6.66
N THR A 43 -6.57 -22.61 -5.88
CA THR A 43 -7.70 -23.39 -6.37
C THR A 43 -8.90 -22.51 -6.78
N GLU A 44 -8.92 -21.25 -6.36
CA GLU A 44 -10.02 -20.31 -6.52
C GLU A 44 -9.80 -19.46 -7.76
N PHE A 45 -10.51 -19.78 -8.83
CA PHE A 45 -10.32 -19.15 -10.14
C PHE A 45 -10.45 -17.62 -10.12
N GLU A 46 -11.45 -17.10 -9.40
CA GLU A 46 -11.78 -15.66 -9.37
C GLU A 46 -10.80 -14.82 -8.55
N LEU A 47 -9.93 -15.44 -7.76
CA LEU A 47 -9.08 -14.74 -6.80
C LEU A 47 -8.09 -13.79 -7.48
N GLY A 48 -7.60 -14.15 -8.67
CA GLY A 48 -6.73 -13.29 -9.47
C GLY A 48 -7.39 -11.97 -9.85
N ASP A 49 -8.64 -12.02 -10.32
CA ASP A 49 -9.40 -10.84 -10.71
C ASP A 49 -9.80 -9.99 -9.50
N ILE A 50 -10.17 -10.65 -8.38
CA ILE A 50 -10.49 -9.95 -7.12
C ILE A 50 -9.29 -9.15 -6.63
N VAL A 51 -8.11 -9.77 -6.56
CA VAL A 51 -6.88 -9.11 -6.11
C VAL A 51 -6.49 -7.98 -7.07
N TYR A 52 -6.53 -8.22 -8.38
CA TYR A 52 -6.19 -7.21 -9.37
C TYR A 52 -7.12 -5.98 -9.28
N ASN A 53 -8.43 -6.19 -9.25
CA ASN A 53 -9.40 -5.11 -9.18
C ASN A 53 -9.32 -4.36 -7.84
N GLY A 54 -9.08 -5.09 -6.74
CA GLY A 54 -8.83 -4.50 -5.43
C GLY A 54 -7.61 -3.59 -5.44
N LEU A 55 -6.47 -4.05 -5.95
CA LEU A 55 -5.26 -3.24 -6.07
C LEU A 55 -5.49 -2.01 -6.97
N VAL A 56 -6.14 -2.17 -8.12
CA VAL A 56 -6.48 -1.04 -9.00
C VAL A 56 -7.31 0.01 -8.25
N LYS A 57 -8.31 -0.42 -7.49
CA LYS A 57 -9.15 0.48 -6.71
C LYS A 57 -8.34 1.21 -5.63
N GLU A 58 -7.53 0.51 -4.85
CA GLU A 58 -6.70 1.11 -3.79
C GLU A 58 -5.71 2.14 -4.34
N PHE A 59 -5.03 1.85 -5.45
CA PHE A 59 -4.13 2.82 -6.08
C PHE A 59 -4.87 4.04 -6.64
N GLN A 60 -6.09 3.84 -7.14
CA GLN A 60 -6.93 4.93 -7.62
C GLN A 60 -7.42 5.83 -6.47
N GLU A 61 -7.77 5.24 -5.32
CA GLU A 61 -8.20 5.96 -4.12
C GLU A 61 -7.04 6.69 -3.43
N ASP A 62 -5.86 6.08 -3.37
CA ASP A 62 -4.63 6.70 -2.83
C ASP A 62 -4.18 7.92 -3.64
N GLY A 63 -4.27 7.85 -4.97
CA GLY A 63 -4.11 9.00 -5.88
C GLY A 63 -2.68 9.55 -6.03
N ARG A 64 -1.67 9.03 -5.31
CA ARG A 64 -0.28 9.49 -5.44
C ARG A 64 0.36 9.11 -6.77
N LEU A 65 -0.05 7.96 -7.33
CA LEU A 65 0.43 7.44 -8.60
C LEU A 65 -0.73 7.31 -9.58
N LYS A 66 -0.56 7.81 -10.81
CA LYS A 66 -1.55 7.68 -11.87
C LYS A 66 -1.49 6.27 -12.46
N LEU A 67 -2.60 5.56 -12.42
CA LEU A 67 -2.73 4.27 -13.12
C LEU A 67 -2.65 4.44 -14.63
N VAL A 68 -1.74 3.71 -15.27
CA VAL A 68 -1.56 3.68 -16.73
C VAL A 68 -1.27 2.26 -17.22
N THR A 69 -1.72 1.94 -18.44
CA THR A 69 -1.41 0.66 -19.10
C THR A 69 -0.14 0.74 -19.96
N GLN A 70 0.18 1.92 -20.47
CA GLN A 70 1.29 2.15 -21.39
C GLN A 70 2.30 3.14 -20.79
N GLN A 71 3.58 2.87 -20.98
CA GLN A 71 4.70 3.70 -20.51
C GLN A 71 4.60 4.11 -19.01
N PRO A 72 4.44 3.12 -18.09
CA PRO A 72 4.48 3.38 -16.66
C PRO A 72 5.89 3.71 -16.17
N ASP A 73 5.99 4.45 -15.06
CA ASP A 73 7.27 4.76 -14.41
C ASP A 73 7.67 3.65 -13.42
N CYS A 74 6.68 2.95 -12.88
CA CYS A 74 6.84 1.80 -12.00
C CYS A 74 5.77 0.74 -12.25
N VAL A 75 6.05 -0.51 -11.85
CA VAL A 75 5.14 -1.64 -12.04
C VAL A 75 4.99 -2.44 -10.76
N VAL A 76 3.76 -2.87 -10.47
CA VAL A 76 3.42 -3.84 -9.43
C VAL A 76 3.03 -5.14 -10.11
N GLU A 77 3.68 -6.23 -9.72
CA GLU A 77 3.43 -7.58 -10.26
C GLU A 77 3.56 -8.62 -9.15
N GLY A 78 3.00 -9.81 -9.37
CA GLY A 78 3.00 -10.85 -8.36
C GLY A 78 2.28 -12.13 -8.77
N THR A 79 2.32 -13.09 -7.87
CA THR A 79 1.68 -14.40 -8.04
C THR A 79 0.95 -14.75 -6.76
N ILE A 80 -0.32 -15.11 -6.86
CA ILE A 80 -1.07 -15.71 -5.76
C ILE A 80 -0.64 -17.17 -5.65
N LEU A 81 -0.02 -17.53 -4.54
CA LEU A 81 0.58 -18.85 -4.34
C LEU A 81 -0.41 -19.82 -3.71
N LYS A 82 -1.18 -19.35 -2.73
CA LYS A 82 -2.09 -20.21 -1.97
C LYS A 82 -3.17 -19.39 -1.26
N LEU A 83 -4.36 -19.94 -1.17
CA LEU A 83 -5.41 -19.50 -0.26
C LEU A 83 -5.76 -20.67 0.65
N GLU A 84 -5.81 -20.44 1.96
CA GLU A 84 -6.15 -21.45 2.96
C GLU A 84 -7.20 -20.90 3.91
N GLU A 85 -8.01 -21.81 4.44
CA GLU A 85 -9.01 -21.53 5.46
C GLU A 85 -8.87 -22.56 6.56
N ASP A 86 -8.73 -22.09 7.80
CA ASP A 86 -8.57 -22.95 8.98
C ASP A 86 -9.40 -22.43 10.15
N VAL A 87 -9.83 -23.32 11.05
CA VAL A 87 -10.53 -22.93 12.28
C VAL A 87 -9.60 -22.10 13.16
N TYR A 88 -10.07 -20.93 13.60
CA TYR A 88 -9.32 -20.02 14.44
C TYR A 88 -9.67 -20.14 15.92
N SER A 89 -10.96 -20.25 16.24
CA SER A 89 -11.44 -20.26 17.62
C SER A 89 -12.67 -21.15 17.82
N TYR A 90 -12.90 -21.54 19.08
CA TYR A 90 -14.08 -22.27 19.52
C TYR A 90 -14.77 -21.54 20.67
N ASP A 91 -16.09 -21.66 20.76
CA ASP A 91 -16.87 -21.12 21.87
C ASP A 91 -16.76 -22.00 23.15
N SER A 92 -17.45 -21.57 24.21
CA SER A 92 -17.49 -22.31 25.50
C SER A 92 -18.18 -23.68 25.43
N TRP A 93 -18.92 -23.96 24.36
CA TRP A 93 -19.59 -25.23 24.09
C TRP A 93 -18.86 -26.07 23.04
N ASN A 94 -17.63 -25.66 22.67
CA ASN A 94 -16.77 -26.34 21.70
C ASN A 94 -17.32 -26.33 20.26
N ASN A 95 -18.14 -25.34 19.91
CA ASN A 95 -18.52 -25.06 18.52
C ASN A 95 -17.48 -24.14 17.86
N VAL A 96 -17.27 -24.29 16.56
CA VAL A 96 -16.42 -23.36 15.79
C VAL A 96 -17.03 -21.98 15.85
N GLN A 97 -16.22 -21.00 16.26
CA GLN A 97 -16.65 -19.61 16.40
C GLN A 97 -16.10 -18.75 15.27
N ASP A 98 -14.80 -18.80 15.01
CA ASP A 98 -14.16 -18.03 13.94
C ASP A 98 -13.32 -18.94 13.04
N TYR A 99 -13.25 -18.59 11.76
CA TYR A 99 -12.32 -19.11 10.76
C TYR A 99 -11.21 -18.07 10.48
N MET A 100 -10.07 -18.54 10.00
CA MET A 100 -8.94 -17.72 9.58
C MET A 100 -8.65 -17.97 8.11
N LEU A 101 -8.80 -16.94 7.30
CA LEU A 101 -8.37 -16.96 5.90
C LEU A 101 -6.89 -16.59 5.83
N ARG A 102 -6.08 -17.35 5.09
CA ARG A 102 -4.67 -17.06 4.82
C ARG A 102 -4.38 -17.00 3.34
N LEU A 103 -4.03 -15.82 2.84
CA LEU A 103 -3.58 -15.60 1.48
C LEU A 103 -2.05 -15.54 1.47
N THR A 104 -1.41 -16.42 0.70
CA THR A 104 0.03 -16.36 0.43
C THR A 104 0.27 -15.90 -1.00
N CYS A 105 1.05 -14.84 -1.19
CA CYS A 105 1.38 -14.33 -2.51
C CYS A 105 2.84 -13.84 -2.60
N SER A 106 3.38 -13.81 -3.82
CA SER A 106 4.57 -13.04 -4.14
C SER A 106 4.15 -11.67 -4.66
N VAL A 107 4.92 -10.64 -4.31
CA VAL A 107 4.73 -9.26 -4.76
C VAL A 107 6.08 -8.64 -5.06
N VAL A 108 6.17 -7.98 -6.20
CA VAL A 108 7.32 -7.18 -6.60
C VAL A 108 6.84 -5.80 -7.04
N PHE A 109 7.51 -4.77 -6.54
CA PHE A 109 7.32 -3.39 -6.96
C PHE A 109 8.63 -2.87 -7.53
N THR A 110 8.61 -2.50 -8.80
CA THR A 110 9.81 -2.17 -9.59
C THR A 110 9.72 -0.75 -10.14
N ASP A 111 10.79 0.01 -9.95
CA ASP A 111 11.07 1.27 -10.63
C ASP A 111 11.62 0.97 -12.04
N LEU A 112 10.87 1.33 -13.08
CA LEU A 112 11.27 1.11 -14.46
C LEU A 112 12.17 2.22 -15.01
N ILE A 113 12.22 3.38 -14.35
CA ILE A 113 13.07 4.50 -14.75
C ILE A 113 14.52 4.21 -14.36
N ASN A 114 14.74 3.81 -13.11
CA ASN A 114 16.07 3.49 -12.59
C ASN A 114 16.41 1.99 -12.66
N ASN A 115 15.47 1.16 -13.14
CA ASN A 115 15.60 -0.29 -13.23
C ASN A 115 15.98 -0.92 -11.87
N GLN A 116 15.23 -0.56 -10.83
CA GLN A 116 15.47 -0.96 -9.45
C GLN A 116 14.23 -1.62 -8.85
N ILE A 117 14.42 -2.73 -8.14
CA ILE A 117 13.37 -3.31 -7.29
C ILE A 117 13.26 -2.46 -6.02
N ILE A 118 12.10 -1.85 -5.81
CA ILE A 118 11.80 -1.04 -4.62
C ILE A 118 11.38 -1.96 -3.46
N TYR A 119 10.57 -2.95 -3.76
CA TYR A 119 10.08 -3.93 -2.79
C TYR A 119 9.92 -5.30 -3.45
N GLU A 120 10.34 -6.34 -2.76
CA GLU A 120 10.11 -7.72 -3.16
C GLU A 120 9.77 -8.54 -1.93
N ASN A 121 8.71 -9.33 -2.03
CA ASN A 121 8.41 -10.39 -1.10
C ASN A 121 7.95 -11.63 -1.87
N LYS A 122 8.61 -12.76 -1.66
CA LYS A 122 8.33 -14.00 -2.38
C LYS A 122 7.24 -14.86 -1.74
N SER A 123 6.89 -14.60 -0.48
CA SER A 123 5.92 -15.38 0.30
C SER A 123 5.26 -14.49 1.35
N LEU A 124 4.66 -13.39 0.91
CA LEU A 124 3.84 -12.52 1.75
C LEU A 124 2.62 -13.31 2.21
N VAL A 125 2.40 -13.38 3.52
CA VAL A 125 1.23 -14.03 4.12
C VAL A 125 0.34 -12.95 4.72
N ILE A 126 -0.91 -12.90 4.28
CA ILE A 126 -1.96 -12.01 4.77
C ILE A 126 -3.01 -12.90 5.42
N THR A 127 -3.44 -12.53 6.63
CA THR A 127 -4.36 -13.34 7.42
C THR A 127 -5.53 -12.50 7.90
N GLU A 128 -6.75 -12.96 7.68
CA GLU A 128 -7.97 -12.25 8.11
C GLU A 128 -8.92 -13.22 8.83
N PRO A 129 -9.26 -12.99 10.11
CA PRO A 129 -10.26 -13.78 10.82
C PRO A 129 -11.68 -13.35 10.41
N TYR A 130 -12.60 -14.30 10.32
CA TYR A 130 -14.01 -14.04 10.07
C TYR A 130 -14.90 -15.07 10.80
N ALA A 131 -16.15 -14.70 11.09
CA ALA A 131 -17.12 -15.51 11.83
C ALA A 131 -18.30 -15.94 10.95
#